data_AF-A0A9W3FHB7-F1
#
_entry.id   AF-A0A9W3FHB7-F1
#
_cell.length_a   1.000
_cell.length_b   1.000
_cell.length_c   1.000
_cell.angle_alpha   90.00
_cell.angle_beta   90.00
_cell.angle_gamma   90.00
#
_symmetry.space_group_name_H-M   'P 1'
#
loop_
_entity.id
_entity.type
_entity.pdbx_description
1 polymer ?
#
loop_
_entity_poly.entity_id
_entity_poly.type
_entity_poly.pdbx_seq_one_letter_code
_entity_poly.pdbx_strand_id
1 'polypeptide(L)'
;MAQDSVGLSSDYQFWIQKLSVWKQASTLETQQDTCLYLPQFQEFLRQMYEALKEMDSNTVIERFPTIGQLLAKTCRNPFILAYDESQKILIWCLCCLINKDPQNSGESQLNSWTRGLLSRILAAFRSDIKEVDLFTQGLGYAPADYYPGLLKNMVLSLVSELRENHLNGFNTQSRKKICLPVSAVLCLWLRHLPSLEKAVLHLFEKLVSSERNCLRRIECFMKDSLLPEAACHPAIFRVVDEMFRYALLETEGAPEVLAAMQVFTRCFVEALEKENQQPKFALKTYFPYASPSLVMVLLQRPKDIPQGLWHRPLKRISEMLKEIVEDETQGSSGGPFENWFLLAHFGGWADIAAEQLLTSVGDAEPPEALLWLLAFSSSPGDGPQQRAQTMVEVKAVLSHLGRLLRSPTLSAGNLLAAAEERREGDPRPPACQQLTRRLLLNFLLWAPGGRAMARDVITLMARTDEIMHEIVGFLDQTLYRWDHLGVDAPGSRKLARELLAELRGQA
;
A
#
# COMPACT_ATOMS: atom_id res chain seq x y z
N MET A 1 -49.44 -0.76 -0.64
CA MET A 1 -49.26 0.31 -1.65
C MET A 1 -49.72 1.70 -1.18
N ALA A 2 -50.81 1.87 -0.41
CA ALA A 2 -51.21 3.20 0.07
C ALA A 2 -50.46 3.70 1.33
N GLN A 3 -49.97 2.80 2.20
CA GLN A 3 -49.26 3.16 3.45
C GLN A 3 -47.80 3.59 3.25
N ASP A 4 -47.04 2.93 2.37
CA ASP A 4 -45.64 3.31 2.03
C ASP A 4 -45.56 4.69 1.34
N SER A 5 -46.67 5.08 0.73
CA SER A 5 -46.86 6.29 -0.05
C SER A 5 -46.91 7.58 0.81
N VAL A 6 -47.35 7.47 2.08
CA VAL A 6 -47.51 8.60 3.01
C VAL A 6 -46.21 8.90 3.76
N GLY A 7 -45.44 7.87 4.16
CA GLY A 7 -44.15 8.02 4.83
C GLY A 7 -43.10 8.70 3.95
N LEU A 8 -43.05 8.35 2.67
CA LEU A 8 -42.09 8.94 1.73
C LEU A 8 -42.29 10.46 1.55
N SER A 9 -43.53 10.95 1.66
CA SER A 9 -43.83 12.38 1.51
C SER A 9 -43.43 13.21 2.74
N SER A 10 -43.53 12.64 3.95
CA SER A 10 -43.04 13.31 5.17
C SER A 10 -41.52 13.32 5.21
N ASP A 11 -40.88 12.23 4.83
CA ASP A 11 -39.42 12.11 4.78
C ASP A 11 -38.83 13.02 3.71
N TYR A 12 -39.52 13.18 2.58
CA TYR A 12 -39.13 14.10 1.51
C TYR A 12 -39.00 15.56 2.00
N GLN A 13 -39.95 16.04 2.82
CA GLN A 13 -39.90 17.40 3.38
C GLN A 13 -38.82 17.55 4.45
N PHE A 14 -38.57 16.50 5.23
CA PHE A 14 -37.46 16.49 6.18
C PHE A 14 -36.11 16.62 5.46
N TRP A 15 -35.87 15.82 4.42
CA TRP A 15 -34.58 15.80 3.72
C TRP A 15 -34.32 17.06 2.90
N ILE A 16 -35.34 17.69 2.30
CA ILE A 16 -35.13 18.97 1.59
C ILE A 16 -34.70 20.09 2.55
N GLN A 17 -35.21 20.10 3.79
CA GLN A 17 -34.79 21.04 4.82
C GLN A 17 -33.38 20.72 5.30
N LYS A 18 -33.09 19.45 5.63
CA LYS A 18 -31.76 19.00 6.08
C LYS A 18 -30.66 19.29 5.05
N LEU A 19 -30.90 18.99 3.76
CA LEU A 19 -29.99 19.32 2.65
C LEU A 19 -29.78 20.84 2.47
N SER A 20 -30.72 21.67 2.91
CA SER A 20 -30.55 23.13 2.88
C SER A 20 -29.58 23.61 3.95
N VAL A 21 -29.57 22.96 5.12
CA VAL A 21 -28.58 23.19 6.17
C VAL A 21 -27.20 22.71 5.72
N TRP A 22 -27.13 21.52 5.10
CA TRP A 22 -25.87 20.94 4.60
C TRP A 22 -25.31 21.65 3.36
N LYS A 23 -26.04 22.59 2.75
CA LYS A 23 -25.59 23.36 1.59
C LYS A 23 -24.34 24.21 1.91
N GLN A 24 -24.05 24.45 3.19
CA GLN A 24 -22.89 25.17 3.72
C GLN A 24 -21.98 24.25 4.55
N ALA A 25 -21.69 23.03 4.08
CA ALA A 25 -20.82 22.03 4.75
C ALA A 25 -19.33 22.43 4.89
N SER A 26 -19.05 23.70 5.18
CA SER A 26 -17.72 24.24 5.49
C SER A 26 -17.38 24.18 6.98
N THR A 27 -18.36 23.92 7.86
CA THR A 27 -18.13 23.83 9.31
C THR A 27 -18.03 22.37 9.77
N LEU A 28 -17.17 22.09 10.75
CA LEU A 28 -16.96 20.72 11.26
C LEU A 28 -18.26 20.07 11.76
N GLU A 29 -19.13 20.85 12.40
CA GLU A 29 -20.43 20.39 12.92
C GLU A 29 -21.37 19.91 11.80
N THR A 30 -21.40 20.63 10.67
CA THR A 30 -22.25 20.24 9.53
C THR A 30 -21.70 19.03 8.77
N GLN A 31 -20.38 18.81 8.82
CA GLN A 31 -19.72 17.62 8.25
C GLN A 31 -20.03 16.37 9.09
N GLN A 32 -19.91 16.46 10.42
CA GLN A 32 -20.25 15.37 11.33
C GLN A 32 -21.74 15.02 11.26
N ASP A 33 -22.62 16.02 11.24
CA ASP A 33 -24.06 15.82 11.06
C ASP A 33 -24.38 15.18 9.69
N THR A 34 -23.68 15.57 8.61
CA THR A 34 -23.86 14.91 7.30
C THR A 34 -23.49 13.42 7.36
N CYS A 35 -22.35 13.07 7.98
CA CYS A 35 -21.92 11.68 8.11
C CYS A 35 -22.86 10.84 8.98
N LEU A 36 -23.37 11.41 10.09
CA LEU A 36 -24.28 10.73 11.01
C LEU A 36 -25.59 10.31 10.32
N TYR A 37 -26.18 11.21 9.53
CA TYR A 37 -27.47 10.98 8.87
C TYR A 37 -27.34 10.34 7.48
N LEU A 38 -26.11 10.13 6.98
CA LEU A 38 -25.87 9.62 5.64
C LEU A 38 -26.52 8.24 5.37
N PRO A 39 -26.45 7.23 6.27
CA PRO A 39 -27.06 5.93 6.00
C PRO A 39 -28.58 6.01 5.86
N GLN A 40 -29.22 6.85 6.69
CA GLN A 40 -30.67 7.08 6.66
C GLN A 40 -31.06 7.83 5.38
N PHE A 41 -30.21 8.77 4.94
CA PHE A 41 -30.41 9.48 3.70
C PHE A 41 -30.22 8.57 2.46
N GLN A 42 -29.28 7.63 2.49
CA GLN A 42 -29.10 6.63 1.44
C GLN A 42 -30.33 5.72 1.30
N GLU A 43 -30.91 5.29 2.42
CA GLU A 43 -32.12 4.48 2.39
C GLU A 43 -33.31 5.28 1.83
N PHE A 44 -33.45 6.54 2.23
CA PHE A 44 -34.41 7.45 1.60
C PHE A 44 -34.18 7.59 0.09
N LEU A 45 -32.94 7.82 -0.36
CA LEU A 45 -32.62 7.92 -1.78
C LEU A 45 -32.98 6.63 -2.55
N ARG A 46 -32.79 5.46 -1.92
CA ARG A 46 -33.16 4.17 -2.51
C ARG A 46 -34.67 4.02 -2.64
N GLN A 47 -35.43 4.37 -1.60
CA GLN A 47 -36.89 4.38 -1.66
C GLN A 47 -37.42 5.38 -2.69
N MET A 48 -36.77 6.54 -2.81
CA MET A 48 -37.06 7.53 -3.85
C MET A 48 -36.79 6.97 -5.25
N TYR A 49 -35.68 6.26 -5.47
CA TYR A 49 -35.39 5.61 -6.75
C TYR A 49 -36.47 4.59 -7.12
N GLU A 50 -36.85 3.71 -6.20
CA GLU A 50 -37.89 2.71 -6.45
C GLU A 50 -39.24 3.38 -6.79
N ALA A 51 -39.57 4.50 -6.13
CA ALA A 51 -40.74 5.29 -6.48
C ALA A 51 -40.64 5.93 -7.87
N LEU A 52 -39.49 6.53 -8.21
CA LEU A 52 -39.27 7.21 -9.50
C LEU A 52 -39.24 6.25 -10.69
N LYS A 53 -38.78 5.02 -10.49
CA LYS A 53 -38.68 4.01 -11.56
C LYS A 53 -40.03 3.56 -12.10
N GLU A 54 -41.05 3.52 -11.23
CA GLU A 54 -42.40 3.03 -11.56
C GLU A 54 -43.37 4.16 -11.98
N MET A 55 -42.94 5.43 -11.91
CA MET A 55 -43.76 6.60 -12.21
C MET A 55 -43.41 7.24 -13.55
N ASP A 56 -44.41 7.73 -14.28
CA ASP A 56 -44.19 8.59 -15.44
C ASP A 56 -43.85 10.04 -15.01
N SER A 57 -43.27 10.83 -15.93
CA SER A 57 -42.77 12.17 -15.62
C SER A 57 -43.82 13.14 -15.09
N ASN A 58 -45.09 13.01 -15.50
CA ASN A 58 -46.15 13.90 -15.01
C ASN A 58 -46.50 13.55 -13.56
N THR A 59 -46.62 12.25 -13.27
CA THR A 59 -46.85 11.75 -11.91
C THR A 59 -45.72 12.14 -10.95
N VAL A 60 -44.46 12.14 -11.42
CA VAL A 60 -43.31 12.57 -10.62
C VAL A 60 -43.39 14.05 -10.24
N ILE A 61 -43.79 14.92 -11.17
CA ILE A 61 -43.87 16.37 -10.93
C ILE A 61 -45.03 16.70 -9.97
N GLU A 62 -46.17 16.02 -10.09
CA GLU A 62 -47.30 16.20 -9.17
C GLU A 62 -46.96 15.77 -7.74
N ARG A 63 -46.25 14.64 -7.61
CA ARG A 63 -45.96 14.04 -6.31
C ARG A 63 -44.73 14.62 -5.62
N PHE A 64 -43.72 15.02 -6.40
CA PHE A 64 -42.46 15.57 -5.92
C PHE A 64 -42.08 16.84 -6.70
N PRO A 65 -42.82 17.96 -6.51
CA PRO A 65 -42.65 19.17 -7.32
C PRO A 65 -41.26 19.80 -7.22
N THR A 66 -40.52 19.50 -6.15
CA THR A 66 -39.15 20.02 -5.91
C THR A 66 -38.06 18.97 -6.11
N ILE A 67 -38.34 17.84 -6.77
CA ILE A 67 -37.40 16.71 -6.86
C ILE A 67 -36.07 17.13 -7.48
N GLY A 68 -36.11 18.01 -8.49
CA GLY A 68 -34.93 18.58 -9.09
C GLY A 68 -34.09 19.40 -8.10
N GLN A 69 -34.72 20.11 -7.17
CA GLN A 69 -34.00 20.85 -6.12
C GLN A 69 -33.36 19.90 -5.10
N LEU A 70 -34.05 18.82 -4.73
CA LEU A 70 -33.50 17.79 -3.84
C LEU A 70 -32.24 17.21 -4.44
N LEU A 71 -32.35 16.62 -5.64
CA LEU A 71 -31.22 15.99 -6.33
C LEU A 71 -30.09 16.99 -6.60
N ALA A 72 -30.40 18.23 -7.01
CA ALA A 72 -29.37 19.24 -7.24
C ALA A 72 -28.62 19.66 -5.96
N LYS A 73 -29.32 19.73 -4.81
CA LYS A 73 -28.66 20.01 -3.51
C LYS A 73 -27.78 18.84 -3.11
N THR A 74 -28.26 17.61 -3.29
CA THR A 74 -27.46 16.42 -3.01
C THR A 74 -26.20 16.35 -3.87
N CYS A 75 -26.31 16.64 -5.17
CA CYS A 75 -25.18 16.70 -6.10
C CYS A 75 -24.19 17.84 -5.82
N ARG A 76 -24.51 18.77 -4.91
CA ARG A 76 -23.63 19.86 -4.49
C ARG A 76 -22.93 19.58 -3.16
N ASN A 77 -23.29 18.52 -2.45
CA ASN A 77 -22.67 18.18 -1.18
C ASN A 77 -21.52 17.17 -1.42
N PRO A 78 -20.24 17.57 -1.19
CA PRO A 78 -19.09 16.72 -1.47
C PRO A 78 -19.03 15.49 -0.55
N PHE A 79 -19.54 15.57 0.67
CA PHE A 79 -19.53 14.45 1.62
C PHE A 79 -20.53 13.37 1.24
N ILE A 80 -21.67 13.74 0.67
CA ILE A 80 -22.63 12.74 0.14
C ILE A 80 -22.06 12.10 -1.12
N LEU A 81 -21.42 12.90 -1.97
CA LEU A 81 -20.74 12.40 -3.17
C LEU A 81 -19.46 11.62 -2.86
N ALA A 82 -18.88 11.68 -1.66
CA ALA A 82 -17.70 10.87 -1.34
C ALA A 82 -18.00 9.36 -1.29
N TYR A 83 -19.27 8.97 -1.12
CA TYR A 83 -19.68 7.57 -0.97
C TYR A 83 -20.25 7.01 -2.27
N ASP A 84 -19.63 5.95 -2.80
CA ASP A 84 -19.96 5.30 -4.08
C ASP A 84 -21.44 4.87 -4.17
N GLU A 85 -22.03 4.33 -3.09
CA GLU A 85 -23.45 3.94 -3.10
C GLU A 85 -24.41 5.12 -3.18
N SER A 86 -24.12 6.23 -2.48
CA SER A 86 -24.91 7.46 -2.62
C SER A 86 -24.86 7.99 -4.05
N GLN A 87 -23.68 7.95 -4.68
CA GLN A 87 -23.49 8.37 -6.05
C GLN A 87 -24.28 7.51 -7.04
N LYS A 88 -24.23 6.18 -6.91
CA LYS A 88 -24.97 5.25 -7.79
C LYS A 88 -26.46 5.49 -7.73
N ILE A 89 -27.03 5.58 -6.52
CA ILE A 89 -28.46 5.82 -6.34
C ILE A 89 -28.85 7.19 -6.91
N LEU A 90 -28.03 8.22 -6.75
CA LEU A 90 -28.27 9.54 -7.34
C LEU A 90 -28.26 9.53 -8.87
N ILE A 91 -27.32 8.80 -9.48
CA ILE A 91 -27.27 8.62 -10.94
C ILE A 91 -28.54 7.91 -11.41
N TRP A 92 -28.99 6.86 -10.71
CA TRP A 92 -30.22 6.16 -11.04
C TRP A 92 -31.45 7.08 -10.94
N CYS A 93 -31.60 7.83 -9.85
CA CYS A 93 -32.67 8.82 -9.69
C CYS A 93 -32.67 9.87 -10.81
N LEU A 94 -31.49 10.40 -11.18
CA LEU A 94 -31.38 11.36 -12.28
C LEU A 94 -31.74 10.73 -13.63
N CYS A 95 -31.34 9.49 -13.88
CA CYS A 95 -31.70 8.76 -15.10
C CYS A 95 -33.20 8.53 -15.22
N CYS A 96 -33.91 8.29 -14.11
CA CYS A 96 -35.38 8.20 -14.11
C CYS A 96 -36.07 9.50 -14.56
N LEU A 97 -35.41 10.66 -14.42
CA LEU A 97 -35.94 11.94 -14.88
C LEU A 97 -35.65 12.25 -16.35
N ILE A 98 -34.92 11.39 -17.06
CA ILE A 98 -34.61 11.59 -18.48
C ILE A 98 -35.75 11.01 -19.33
N ASN A 99 -36.43 11.88 -20.07
CA ASN A 99 -37.41 11.46 -21.07
C ASN A 99 -36.72 11.00 -22.35
N LYS A 100 -37.00 9.77 -22.79
CA LYS A 100 -36.40 9.18 -23.99
C LYS A 100 -36.86 9.89 -25.27
N ASP A 101 -38.13 10.30 -25.31
CA ASP A 101 -38.75 10.98 -26.45
C ASP A 101 -39.40 12.31 -25.99
N PRO A 102 -38.62 13.40 -25.80
CA PRO A 102 -39.14 14.66 -25.30
C PRO A 102 -40.14 15.28 -26.29
N GLN A 103 -41.40 15.43 -25.87
CA GLN A 103 -42.50 15.92 -26.72
C GLN A 103 -42.65 17.44 -26.68
N ASN A 104 -42.08 18.09 -25.66
CA ASN A 104 -42.16 19.54 -25.47
C ASN A 104 -40.80 20.15 -25.10
N SER A 105 -40.70 21.47 -25.25
CA SER A 105 -39.47 22.22 -24.94
C SER A 105 -39.07 22.13 -23.47
N GLY A 106 -40.04 21.96 -22.55
CA GLY A 106 -39.80 21.79 -21.12
C GLY A 106 -39.07 20.48 -20.79
N GLU A 107 -39.48 19.37 -21.40
CA GLU A 107 -38.85 18.05 -21.24
C GLU A 107 -37.44 18.01 -21.84
N SER A 108 -37.22 18.67 -22.98
CA SER A 108 -35.88 18.82 -23.55
C SER A 108 -34.96 19.65 -22.64
N GLN A 109 -35.49 20.71 -22.01
CA GLN A 109 -34.75 21.53 -21.06
C GLN A 109 -34.44 20.76 -19.76
N LEU A 110 -35.39 19.97 -19.27
CA LEU A 110 -35.18 19.06 -18.13
C LEU A 110 -34.10 18.03 -18.44
N ASN A 111 -34.15 17.38 -19.61
CA ASN A 111 -33.12 16.45 -20.08
C ASN A 111 -31.73 17.11 -20.13
N SER A 112 -31.64 18.32 -20.69
CA SER A 112 -30.38 19.08 -20.75
C SER A 112 -29.85 19.41 -19.35
N TRP A 113 -30.73 19.82 -18.44
CA TRP A 113 -30.37 20.12 -17.05
C TRP A 113 -29.92 18.87 -16.29
N THR A 114 -30.63 17.75 -16.43
CA THR A 114 -30.30 16.45 -15.83
C THR A 114 -28.97 15.93 -16.35
N ARG A 115 -28.71 16.01 -17.66
CA ARG A 115 -27.40 15.71 -18.26
C ARG A 115 -26.30 16.61 -17.71
N GLY A 116 -26.59 17.89 -17.45
CA GLY A 116 -25.66 18.83 -16.83
C GLY A 116 -25.37 18.59 -15.34
N LEU A 117 -26.23 17.86 -14.63
CA LEU A 117 -25.99 17.38 -13.27
C LEU A 117 -25.22 16.07 -13.29
N LEU A 118 -25.62 15.12 -14.13
CA LEU A 118 -24.88 13.89 -14.37
C LEU A 118 -23.44 14.19 -14.79
N SER A 119 -23.24 15.14 -15.71
CA SER A 119 -21.90 15.57 -16.11
C SER A 119 -21.10 16.18 -14.97
N ARG A 120 -21.75 16.86 -14.01
CA ARG A 120 -21.10 17.41 -12.81
C ARG A 120 -20.76 16.36 -11.77
N ILE A 121 -21.62 15.37 -11.56
CA ILE A 121 -21.27 14.20 -10.74
C ILE A 121 -20.07 13.50 -11.40
N LEU A 122 -20.18 13.19 -12.70
CA LEU A 122 -19.12 12.63 -13.55
C LEU A 122 -17.88 13.53 -13.68
N ALA A 123 -17.97 14.82 -13.40
CA ALA A 123 -16.83 15.74 -13.37
C ALA A 123 -16.25 15.90 -11.96
N ALA A 124 -17.03 15.70 -10.90
CA ALA A 124 -16.52 15.52 -9.53
C ALA A 124 -15.70 14.23 -9.43
N PHE A 125 -16.10 13.18 -10.18
CA PHE A 125 -15.26 12.02 -10.49
C PHE A 125 -13.97 12.40 -11.25
N ARG A 126 -13.90 13.60 -11.87
CA ARG A 126 -12.78 14.09 -12.68
C ARG A 126 -12.06 15.29 -12.09
N SER A 127 -12.25 15.72 -10.84
CA SER A 127 -11.66 16.97 -10.30
C SER A 127 -10.11 16.99 -10.21
N ASP A 128 -9.43 16.21 -11.02
CA ASP A 128 -8.06 16.36 -11.50
C ASP A 128 -7.98 16.70 -13.01
N ILE A 129 -8.98 17.36 -13.64
CA ILE A 129 -8.97 17.65 -15.10
C ILE A 129 -7.73 18.41 -15.57
N LYS A 130 -7.12 19.26 -14.72
CA LYS A 130 -5.83 19.89 -15.07
C LYS A 130 -4.70 18.86 -15.20
N GLU A 131 -4.70 17.81 -14.37
CA GLU A 131 -3.79 16.67 -14.53
C GLU A 131 -4.21 15.77 -15.69
N VAL A 132 -5.52 15.55 -15.95
CA VAL A 132 -6.01 14.74 -17.08
C VAL A 132 -5.69 15.39 -18.44
N ASP A 133 -5.70 16.72 -18.54
CA ASP A 133 -5.30 17.44 -19.75
C ASP A 133 -3.78 17.32 -19.99
N LEU A 134 -2.96 17.45 -18.93
CA LEU A 134 -1.52 17.16 -18.97
C LEU A 134 -1.22 15.69 -19.29
N PHE A 135 -2.07 14.78 -18.79
CA PHE A 135 -1.96 13.34 -18.92
C PHE A 135 -2.36 12.80 -20.30
N THR A 136 -3.42 13.35 -20.91
CA THR A 136 -3.81 13.02 -22.29
C THR A 136 -2.75 13.50 -23.28
N GLN A 137 -2.17 14.68 -23.03
CA GLN A 137 -1.06 15.23 -23.80
C GLN A 137 0.23 14.39 -23.64
N GLY A 138 0.53 13.88 -22.44
CA GLY A 138 1.66 12.99 -22.16
C GLY A 138 1.56 11.57 -22.73
N LEU A 139 0.34 11.11 -23.06
CA LEU A 139 0.09 9.80 -23.71
C LEU A 139 -0.08 9.89 -25.24
N GLY A 140 0.03 11.09 -25.83
CA GLY A 140 -0.08 11.30 -27.27
C GLY A 140 -1.51 11.28 -27.83
N TYR A 141 -2.54 11.43 -26.98
CA TYR A 141 -3.94 11.47 -27.41
C TYR A 141 -4.52 12.87 -27.27
N ALA A 142 -5.31 13.32 -28.25
CA ALA A 142 -6.11 14.54 -28.09
C ALA A 142 -7.23 14.28 -27.06
N PRO A 143 -7.59 15.25 -26.19
CA PRO A 143 -8.62 15.08 -25.15
C PRO A 143 -9.98 14.56 -25.65
N ALA A 144 -10.32 14.85 -26.91
CA ALA A 144 -11.55 14.38 -27.57
C ALA A 144 -11.50 12.91 -28.02
N ASP A 145 -10.33 12.37 -28.32
CA ASP A 145 -10.15 11.03 -28.94
C ASP A 145 -9.83 9.94 -27.91
N TYR A 146 -9.49 10.33 -26.68
CA TYR A 146 -9.04 9.42 -25.64
C TYR A 146 -10.13 8.41 -25.21
N TYR A 147 -11.36 8.85 -24.95
CA TYR A 147 -12.45 7.95 -24.50
C TYR A 147 -12.84 6.94 -25.60
N PRO A 148 -13.05 7.38 -26.86
CA PRO A 148 -13.23 6.46 -27.99
C PRO A 148 -12.04 5.52 -28.17
N GLY A 149 -10.80 6.00 -28.02
CA GLY A 149 -9.59 5.20 -28.13
C GLY A 149 -9.47 4.13 -27.03
N LEU A 150 -9.76 4.50 -25.78
CA LEU A 150 -9.77 3.57 -24.64
C LEU A 150 -10.82 2.48 -24.83
N LEU A 151 -12.05 2.85 -25.16
CA LEU A 151 -13.14 1.91 -25.46
C LEU A 151 -12.78 0.99 -26.62
N LYS A 152 -12.21 1.54 -27.70
CA LYS A 152 -11.73 0.78 -28.84
C LYS A 152 -10.66 -0.22 -28.43
N ASN A 153 -9.69 0.16 -27.59
CA ASN A 153 -8.64 -0.73 -27.12
C ASN A 153 -9.17 -1.84 -26.19
N MET A 154 -10.10 -1.51 -25.29
CA MET A 154 -10.78 -2.51 -24.44
C MET A 154 -11.57 -3.52 -25.29
N VAL A 155 -12.35 -3.02 -26.26
CA VAL A 155 -13.13 -3.86 -27.19
C VAL A 155 -12.23 -4.69 -28.09
N LEU A 156 -11.13 -4.13 -28.61
CA LEU A 156 -10.17 -4.88 -29.42
C LEU A 156 -9.51 -6.00 -28.62
N SER A 157 -9.15 -5.76 -27.35
CA SER A 157 -8.55 -6.78 -26.49
C SER A 157 -9.55 -7.92 -26.17
N LEU A 158 -10.80 -7.56 -25.85
CA LEU A 158 -11.91 -8.51 -25.70
C LEU A 158 -12.14 -9.31 -26.99
N VAL A 159 -12.11 -8.66 -28.15
CA VAL A 159 -12.34 -9.32 -29.45
C VAL A 159 -11.18 -10.24 -29.82
N SER A 160 -9.92 -9.90 -29.53
CA SER A 160 -8.78 -10.80 -29.74
C SER A 160 -8.88 -12.05 -28.88
N GLU A 161 -9.25 -11.90 -27.60
CA GLU A 161 -9.38 -13.02 -26.68
C GLU A 161 -10.55 -13.94 -27.07
N LEU A 162 -11.68 -13.37 -27.47
CA LEU A 162 -12.82 -14.12 -28.00
C LEU A 162 -12.45 -14.86 -29.31
N ARG A 163 -11.68 -14.25 -30.20
CA ARG A 163 -11.22 -14.88 -31.45
C ARG A 163 -10.23 -16.03 -31.21
N GLU A 164 -9.33 -15.90 -30.25
CA GLU A 164 -8.42 -16.99 -29.85
C GLU A 164 -9.16 -18.18 -29.23
N ASN A 165 -10.26 -17.93 -28.50
CA ASN A 165 -11.10 -18.98 -27.92
C ASN A 165 -11.91 -19.77 -28.97
N HIS A 166 -12.20 -19.19 -30.14
CA HIS A 166 -12.82 -19.92 -31.25
C HIS A 166 -11.85 -20.84 -32.01
N LEU A 167 -10.55 -20.56 -31.97
CA LEU A 167 -9.52 -21.35 -32.66
C LEU A 167 -8.98 -22.50 -31.79
N ASN A 168 -9.01 -22.36 -30.47
CA ASN A 168 -8.55 -23.38 -29.52
C ASN A 168 -9.75 -24.01 -28.82
N GLY A 169 -10.31 -25.05 -29.46
CA GLY A 169 -11.47 -25.81 -28.96
C GLY A 169 -11.40 -26.14 -27.47
N PHE A 170 -12.55 -25.98 -26.81
CA PHE A 170 -12.84 -26.23 -25.39
C PHE A 170 -11.84 -27.15 -24.66
N ASN A 171 -10.96 -26.54 -23.89
CA ASN A 171 -10.41 -27.16 -22.68
C ASN A 171 -10.71 -26.24 -21.49
N THR A 172 -11.61 -26.71 -20.65
CA THR A 172 -11.99 -26.14 -19.36
C THR A 172 -10.78 -26.07 -18.43
N GLN A 173 -10.73 -24.98 -17.64
CA GLN A 173 -9.88 -24.76 -16.45
C GLN A 173 -8.68 -23.79 -16.57
N SER A 174 -8.81 -22.73 -17.35
CA SER A 174 -8.24 -21.43 -16.97
C SER A 174 -9.26 -20.32 -17.22
N ARG A 175 -9.64 -19.57 -16.18
CA ARG A 175 -10.27 -18.25 -16.38
C ARG A 175 -9.17 -17.37 -16.98
N LYS A 176 -9.03 -17.38 -18.31
CA LYS A 176 -8.17 -16.42 -19.01
C LYS A 176 -8.69 -15.03 -18.69
N LYS A 177 -7.84 -14.22 -18.06
CA LYS A 177 -8.14 -12.84 -17.69
C LYS A 177 -8.09 -12.02 -18.97
N ILE A 178 -9.11 -11.20 -19.20
CA ILE A 178 -9.06 -10.13 -20.19
C ILE A 178 -7.83 -9.26 -19.90
N CYS A 179 -6.80 -9.39 -20.73
CA CYS A 179 -5.57 -8.61 -20.63
C CYS A 179 -5.82 -7.22 -21.21
N LEU A 180 -6.16 -6.26 -20.35
CA LEU A 180 -6.22 -4.86 -20.74
C LEU A 180 -4.79 -4.30 -20.89
N PRO A 181 -4.52 -3.45 -21.90
CA PRO A 181 -3.26 -2.72 -21.97
C PRO A 181 -3.01 -1.90 -20.69
N VAL A 182 -1.74 -1.73 -20.28
CA VAL A 182 -1.36 -0.97 -19.07
C VAL A 182 -1.98 0.44 -19.09
N SER A 183 -1.96 1.10 -20.24
CA SER A 183 -2.62 2.38 -20.42
C SER A 183 -4.10 2.30 -20.05
N ALA A 184 -4.85 1.33 -20.58
CA ALA A 184 -6.27 1.17 -20.28
C ALA A 184 -6.57 0.91 -18.80
N VAL A 185 -5.75 0.12 -18.13
CA VAL A 185 -5.87 -0.15 -16.68
C VAL A 185 -5.62 1.13 -15.88
N LEU A 186 -4.55 1.85 -16.19
CA LEU A 186 -4.24 3.13 -15.56
C LEU A 186 -5.36 4.16 -15.78
N CYS A 187 -5.92 4.22 -17.00
CA CYS A 187 -7.04 5.09 -17.33
C CYS A 187 -8.30 4.77 -16.49
N LEU A 188 -8.56 3.47 -16.25
CA LEU A 188 -9.66 3.01 -15.43
C LEU A 188 -9.45 3.39 -13.97
N TRP A 189 -8.28 3.11 -13.41
CA TRP A 189 -7.94 3.38 -12.01
C TRP A 189 -7.93 4.87 -11.66
N LEU A 190 -7.43 5.72 -12.57
CA LEU A 190 -7.50 7.18 -12.37
C LEU A 190 -8.93 7.74 -12.44
N ARG A 191 -9.86 7.06 -13.10
CA ARG A 191 -11.26 7.53 -13.26
C ARG A 191 -12.25 6.90 -12.29
N HIS A 192 -11.88 5.75 -11.74
CA HIS A 192 -12.73 4.99 -10.84
C HIS A 192 -11.87 4.36 -9.75
N LEU A 193 -11.54 5.18 -8.76
CA LEU A 193 -10.74 4.81 -7.61
C LEU A 193 -11.18 3.51 -6.90
N PRO A 194 -12.48 3.21 -6.74
CA PRO A 194 -12.91 1.94 -6.14
C PRO A 194 -12.40 0.69 -6.88
N SER A 195 -12.14 0.77 -8.19
CA SER A 195 -11.53 -0.36 -8.91
C SER A 195 -10.04 -0.54 -8.63
N LEU A 196 -9.32 0.54 -8.29
CA LEU A 196 -7.94 0.48 -7.82
C LEU A 196 -7.89 -0.10 -6.42
N GLU A 197 -8.72 0.41 -5.50
CA GLU A 197 -8.83 -0.08 -4.13
C GLU A 197 -9.16 -1.57 -4.12
N LYS A 198 -10.13 -2.01 -4.94
CA LYS A 198 -10.47 -3.43 -5.06
C LYS A 198 -9.32 -4.28 -5.61
N ALA A 199 -8.48 -3.74 -6.50
CA ALA A 199 -7.33 -4.45 -7.02
C ALA A 199 -6.25 -4.65 -5.93
N VAL A 200 -6.01 -3.62 -5.11
CA VAL A 200 -5.07 -3.68 -3.98
C VAL A 200 -5.59 -4.59 -2.86
N LEU A 201 -6.89 -4.50 -2.52
CA LEU A 201 -7.51 -5.41 -1.55
C LEU A 201 -7.43 -6.87 -2.02
N HIS A 202 -7.69 -7.14 -3.30
CA HIS A 202 -7.56 -8.48 -3.83
C HIS A 202 -6.12 -9.00 -3.82
N LEU A 203 -5.14 -8.11 -3.96
CA LEU A 203 -3.74 -8.44 -3.75
C LEU A 203 -3.49 -8.80 -2.27
N PHE A 204 -3.99 -8.01 -1.31
CA PHE A 204 -3.90 -8.36 0.12
C PHE A 204 -4.57 -9.70 0.45
N GLU A 205 -5.77 -9.97 -0.07
CA GLU A 205 -6.44 -11.26 0.07
C GLU A 205 -5.57 -12.42 -0.43
N LYS A 206 -4.91 -12.25 -1.59
CA LYS A 206 -3.99 -13.26 -2.14
C LYS A 206 -2.75 -13.45 -1.27
N LEU A 207 -2.24 -12.37 -0.67
CA LEU A 207 -1.08 -12.44 0.21
C LEU A 207 -1.42 -13.21 1.49
N VAL A 208 -2.56 -12.88 2.12
CA VAL A 208 -3.04 -13.55 3.35
C VAL A 208 -3.41 -15.01 3.10
N SER A 209 -3.98 -15.34 1.93
CA SER A 209 -4.37 -16.71 1.57
C SER A 209 -3.23 -17.57 1.02
N SER A 210 -2.06 -16.98 0.77
CA SER A 210 -0.89 -17.72 0.30
C SER A 210 -0.13 -18.35 1.47
N GLU A 211 0.68 -19.38 1.16
CA GLU A 211 1.64 -19.94 2.10
C GLU A 211 2.53 -18.80 2.63
N ARG A 212 2.50 -18.61 3.95
CA ARG A 212 3.16 -17.48 4.62
C ARG A 212 4.63 -17.43 4.22
N ASN A 213 5.14 -16.21 4.00
CA ASN A 213 6.56 -15.92 3.85
C ASN A 213 7.27 -16.45 2.57
N CYS A 214 6.61 -16.42 1.40
CA CYS A 214 7.28 -16.69 0.12
C CYS A 214 7.38 -15.42 -0.74
N LEU A 215 8.47 -14.66 -0.63
CA LEU A 215 8.64 -13.36 -1.32
C LEU A 215 8.60 -13.48 -2.84
N ARG A 216 9.08 -14.61 -3.39
CA ARG A 216 9.00 -14.89 -4.84
C ARG A 216 7.55 -14.97 -5.32
N ARG A 217 6.66 -15.54 -4.52
CA ARG A 217 5.25 -15.66 -4.86
C ARG A 217 4.53 -14.30 -4.76
N ILE A 218 4.87 -13.53 -3.72
CA ILE A 218 4.43 -12.13 -3.57
C ILE A 218 4.83 -11.34 -4.82
N GLU A 219 6.08 -11.46 -5.26
CA GLU A 219 6.58 -10.80 -6.46
C GLU A 219 5.82 -11.20 -7.72
N CYS A 220 5.53 -12.49 -7.92
CA CYS A 220 4.68 -12.93 -9.03
C CYS A 220 3.31 -12.27 -8.98
N PHE A 221 2.64 -12.26 -7.81
CA PHE A 221 1.34 -11.60 -7.67
C PHE A 221 1.40 -10.09 -7.95
N MET A 222 2.48 -9.43 -7.54
CA MET A 222 2.70 -8.01 -7.82
C MET A 222 2.87 -7.75 -9.31
N LYS A 223 3.74 -8.51 -9.99
CA LYS A 223 3.99 -8.37 -11.42
C LYS A 223 2.75 -8.71 -12.25
N ASP A 224 1.95 -9.68 -11.82
CA ASP A 224 0.69 -10.06 -12.48
C ASP A 224 -0.45 -9.04 -12.27
N SER A 225 -0.28 -8.06 -11.39
CA SER A 225 -1.31 -7.08 -11.03
C SER A 225 -1.32 -5.83 -11.90
N LEU A 226 -0.22 -5.52 -12.60
CA LEU A 226 0.04 -4.24 -13.26
C LEU A 226 0.08 -3.01 -12.31
N LEU A 227 -0.02 -3.21 -10.99
CA LEU A 227 0.06 -2.13 -10.00
C LEU A 227 1.40 -1.41 -10.05
N PRO A 228 2.57 -2.07 -10.10
CA PRO A 228 3.86 -1.38 -10.14
C PRO A 228 4.00 -0.45 -11.35
N GLU A 229 3.56 -0.91 -12.53
CA GLU A 229 3.59 -0.15 -13.77
C GLU A 229 2.61 1.03 -13.73
N ALA A 230 1.39 0.82 -13.20
CA ALA A 230 0.43 1.90 -13.07
C ALA A 230 0.84 2.94 -12.01
N ALA A 231 1.52 2.49 -10.94
CA ALA A 231 2.05 3.33 -9.88
C ALA A 231 3.22 4.22 -10.35
N CYS A 232 3.76 4.04 -11.56
CA CYS A 232 4.58 5.06 -12.19
C CYS A 232 3.85 6.41 -12.30
N HIS A 233 2.52 6.43 -12.21
CA HIS A 233 1.74 7.64 -11.97
C HIS A 233 1.62 7.97 -10.46
N PRO A 234 2.00 9.18 -10.01
CA PRO A 234 2.00 9.53 -8.58
C PRO A 234 0.66 9.35 -7.87
N ALA A 235 -0.46 9.70 -8.51
CA ALA A 235 -1.79 9.51 -7.90
C ALA A 235 -2.11 8.04 -7.57
N ILE A 236 -1.76 7.11 -8.47
CA ILE A 236 -1.96 5.67 -8.22
C ILE A 236 -1.00 5.19 -7.14
N PHE A 237 0.28 5.59 -7.22
CA PHE A 237 1.26 5.27 -6.19
C PHE A 237 0.74 5.67 -4.82
N ARG A 238 0.30 6.92 -4.64
CA ARG A 238 -0.16 7.45 -3.35
C ARG A 238 -1.35 6.70 -2.78
N VAL A 239 -2.29 6.26 -3.61
CA VAL A 239 -3.42 5.45 -3.13
C VAL A 239 -2.93 4.08 -2.64
N VAL A 240 -2.11 3.40 -3.45
CA VAL A 240 -1.55 2.09 -3.09
C VAL A 240 -0.71 2.21 -1.82
N ASP A 241 0.12 3.24 -1.73
CA ASP A 241 0.96 3.61 -0.59
C ASP A 241 0.14 3.82 0.68
N GLU A 242 -0.95 4.59 0.58
CA GLU A 242 -1.88 4.83 1.69
C GLU A 242 -2.56 3.53 2.17
N MET A 243 -2.94 2.66 1.24
CA MET A 243 -3.51 1.36 1.59
C MET A 243 -2.50 0.46 2.30
N PHE A 244 -1.22 0.49 1.93
CA PHE A 244 -0.16 -0.17 2.70
C PHE A 244 0.04 0.47 4.07
N ARG A 245 -0.02 1.81 4.18
CA ARG A 245 0.04 2.53 5.47
C ARG A 245 -1.05 2.04 6.41
N TYR A 246 -2.31 2.03 5.95
CA TYR A 246 -3.43 1.52 6.76
C TYR A 246 -3.27 0.03 7.09
N ALA A 247 -2.89 -0.80 6.13
CA ALA A 247 -2.67 -2.22 6.40
C ALA A 247 -1.58 -2.44 7.46
N LEU A 248 -0.48 -1.67 7.45
CA LEU A 248 0.56 -1.76 8.47
C LEU A 248 0.08 -1.28 9.84
N LEU A 249 -0.66 -0.18 9.90
CA LEU A 249 -1.19 0.36 11.16
C LEU A 249 -2.21 -0.61 11.80
N GLU A 250 -3.15 -1.13 11.01
CA GLU A 250 -4.19 -2.06 11.48
C GLU A 250 -3.63 -3.45 11.85
N THR A 251 -2.46 -3.82 11.33
CA THR A 251 -1.81 -5.11 11.63
C THR A 251 -0.64 -4.97 12.61
N GLU A 252 -0.45 -3.79 13.21
CA GLU A 252 0.67 -3.48 14.11
C GLU A 252 2.05 -3.83 13.49
N GLY A 253 2.18 -3.65 12.17
CA GLY A 253 3.43 -3.89 11.44
C GLY A 253 3.67 -5.34 11.06
N ALA A 254 2.62 -6.10 10.72
CA ALA A 254 2.77 -7.50 10.31
C ALA A 254 3.83 -7.70 9.22
N PRO A 255 4.73 -8.69 9.36
CA PRO A 255 5.88 -8.87 8.48
C PRO A 255 5.46 -9.17 7.03
N GLU A 256 4.31 -9.80 6.80
CA GLU A 256 3.78 -10.09 5.47
C GLU A 256 3.36 -8.82 4.72
N VAL A 257 2.75 -7.86 5.42
CA VAL A 257 2.36 -6.57 4.85
C VAL A 257 3.61 -5.75 4.53
N LEU A 258 4.57 -5.73 5.44
CA LEU A 258 5.85 -5.04 5.26
C LEU A 258 6.63 -5.63 4.06
N ALA A 259 6.69 -6.96 3.97
CA ALA A 259 7.28 -7.67 2.84
C ALA A 259 6.60 -7.33 1.51
N ALA A 260 5.27 -7.35 1.47
CA ALA A 260 4.52 -6.99 0.27
C ALA A 260 4.79 -5.54 -0.15
N MET A 261 4.82 -4.60 0.80
CA MET A 261 5.16 -3.21 0.53
C MET A 261 6.56 -3.04 -0.05
N GLN A 262 7.56 -3.76 0.50
CA GLN A 262 8.93 -3.74 -0.01
C GLN A 262 9.04 -4.33 -1.42
N VAL A 263 8.34 -5.44 -1.69
CA VAL A 263 8.30 -6.05 -3.03
C VAL A 263 7.61 -5.11 -4.02
N PHE A 264 6.48 -4.51 -3.64
CA PHE A 264 5.78 -3.50 -4.45
C PHE A 264 6.72 -2.34 -4.80
N THR A 265 7.35 -1.73 -3.79
CA THR A 265 8.26 -0.59 -3.95
C THR A 265 9.36 -0.91 -4.94
N ARG A 266 9.98 -2.08 -4.80
CA ARG A 266 11.06 -2.50 -5.70
C ARG A 266 10.56 -2.73 -7.12
N CYS A 267 9.42 -3.40 -7.31
CA CYS A 267 8.82 -3.56 -8.64
C CYS A 267 8.46 -2.21 -9.26
N PHE A 268 7.96 -1.25 -8.46
CA PHE A 268 7.66 0.12 -8.87
C PHE A 268 8.93 0.85 -9.32
N VAL A 269 10.02 0.78 -8.56
CA VAL A 269 11.31 1.38 -8.95
C VAL A 269 11.85 0.77 -10.24
N GLU A 270 11.74 -0.56 -10.42
CA GLU A 270 12.08 -1.23 -11.67
C GLU A 270 11.22 -0.76 -12.85
N ALA A 271 9.92 -0.55 -12.64
CA ALA A 271 9.00 -0.04 -13.66
C ALA A 271 9.32 1.42 -14.03
N LEU A 272 9.57 2.26 -13.02
CA LEU A 272 9.92 3.68 -13.19
C LEU A 272 11.20 3.84 -14.00
N GLU A 273 12.19 2.97 -13.81
CA GLU A 273 13.41 2.97 -14.60
C GLU A 273 13.20 2.48 -16.04
N LYS A 274 12.36 1.45 -16.24
CA LYS A 274 12.04 0.92 -17.58
C LYS A 274 11.27 1.93 -18.44
N GLU A 275 10.42 2.76 -17.82
CA GLU A 275 9.73 3.85 -18.52
C GLU A 275 10.67 5.01 -18.92
N ASN A 276 11.85 5.13 -18.33
CA ASN A 276 12.67 6.33 -18.43
C ASN A 276 13.68 6.33 -19.58
N GLN A 277 13.49 7.28 -20.50
CA GLN A 277 14.57 8.17 -20.93
C GLN A 277 14.58 9.53 -20.20
N GLN A 278 13.53 9.91 -19.43
CA GLN A 278 13.53 11.01 -18.45
C GLN A 278 12.37 10.88 -17.44
N PRO A 279 12.56 11.19 -16.14
CA PRO A 279 11.50 11.10 -15.13
C PRO A 279 10.38 12.11 -15.44
N LYS A 280 9.18 11.59 -15.73
CA LYS A 280 7.98 12.40 -16.01
C LYS A 280 7.50 13.21 -14.79
N PHE A 281 7.80 12.76 -13.58
CA PHE A 281 7.36 13.37 -12.33
C PHE A 281 8.50 13.49 -11.32
N ALA A 282 8.45 14.53 -10.48
CA ALA A 282 9.46 14.75 -9.45
C ALA A 282 9.28 13.76 -8.28
N LEU A 283 10.37 13.31 -7.65
CA LEU A 283 10.29 12.33 -6.54
C LEU A 283 9.38 12.76 -5.38
N LYS A 284 9.27 14.07 -5.14
CA LYS A 284 8.36 14.65 -4.14
C LYS A 284 6.89 14.35 -4.40
N THR A 285 6.48 14.04 -5.64
CA THR A 285 5.09 13.66 -5.94
C THR A 285 4.75 12.26 -5.45
N TYR A 286 5.73 11.37 -5.34
CA TYR A 286 5.56 10.03 -4.79
C TYR A 286 5.68 10.05 -3.27
N PHE A 287 6.70 10.74 -2.73
CA PHE A 287 6.97 10.83 -1.30
C PHE A 287 6.87 12.29 -0.80
N PRO A 288 5.65 12.81 -0.58
CA PRO A 288 5.42 14.24 -0.31
C PRO A 288 5.96 14.72 1.05
N TYR A 289 6.04 13.83 2.03
CA TYR A 289 6.50 14.10 3.40
C TYR A 289 7.99 13.86 3.60
N ALA A 290 8.68 13.36 2.58
CA ALA A 290 10.09 12.99 2.65
C ALA A 290 11.01 14.10 2.12
N SER A 291 12.19 14.22 2.73
CA SER A 291 13.27 15.03 2.17
C SER A 291 13.72 14.46 0.81
N PRO A 292 13.73 15.24 -0.29
CA PRO A 292 14.16 14.75 -1.60
C PRO A 292 15.57 14.14 -1.59
N SER A 293 16.47 14.69 -0.78
CA SER A 293 17.83 14.20 -0.62
C SER A 293 17.85 12.78 -0.01
N LEU A 294 16.97 12.51 0.95
CA LEU A 294 16.89 11.20 1.59
C LEU A 294 16.33 10.15 0.60
N VAL A 295 15.26 10.50 -0.11
CA VAL A 295 14.66 9.64 -1.15
C VAL A 295 15.70 9.29 -2.22
N MET A 296 16.49 10.27 -2.67
CA MET A 296 17.56 10.04 -3.66
C MET A 296 18.62 9.05 -3.19
N VAL A 297 18.98 9.04 -1.89
CA VAL A 297 19.94 8.07 -1.35
C VAL A 297 19.29 6.69 -1.21
N LEU A 298 18.04 6.62 -0.76
CA LEU A 298 17.31 5.36 -0.58
C LEU A 298 17.01 4.65 -1.90
N LEU A 299 16.77 5.39 -2.98
CA LEU A 299 16.56 4.87 -4.34
C LEU A 299 17.82 4.26 -4.96
N GLN A 300 19.01 4.48 -4.39
CA GLN A 300 20.22 3.86 -4.90
C GLN A 300 20.12 2.34 -4.76
N ARG A 301 20.46 1.62 -5.84
CA ARG A 301 20.44 0.16 -5.83
C ARG A 301 21.72 -0.35 -5.17
N PRO A 302 21.63 -1.11 -4.07
CA PRO A 302 22.86 -1.59 -3.42
C PRO A 302 23.68 -2.53 -4.31
N LYS A 303 23.04 -3.22 -5.28
CA LYS A 303 23.73 -4.04 -6.30
C LYS A 303 24.68 -3.25 -7.20
N ASP A 304 24.45 -1.95 -7.38
CA ASP A 304 25.28 -1.08 -8.22
C ASP A 304 26.46 -0.49 -7.42
N ILE A 305 26.51 -0.74 -6.10
CA ILE A 305 27.55 -0.28 -5.18
C ILE A 305 28.39 -1.48 -4.76
N PRO A 306 29.73 -1.45 -4.93
CA PRO A 306 30.60 -2.50 -4.42
C PRO A 306 30.38 -2.74 -2.91
N GLN A 307 30.28 -4.01 -2.50
CA GLN A 307 29.92 -4.37 -1.12
C GLN A 307 30.80 -3.71 -0.04
N GLY A 308 32.11 -3.59 -0.30
CA GLY A 308 33.05 -2.92 0.62
C GLY A 308 32.78 -1.42 0.83
N LEU A 309 31.94 -0.80 -0.01
CA LEU A 309 31.58 0.61 0.05
C LEU A 309 30.18 0.87 0.64
N TRP A 310 29.43 -0.17 1.00
CA TRP A 310 28.09 -0.03 1.58
C TRP A 310 28.05 0.75 2.90
N HIS A 311 29.17 0.83 3.63
CA HIS A 311 29.30 1.66 4.83
C HIS A 311 29.01 3.15 4.58
N ARG A 312 29.30 3.68 3.39
CA ARG A 312 29.10 5.10 3.05
C ARG A 312 27.62 5.48 2.94
N PRO A 313 26.80 4.83 2.07
CA PRO A 313 25.37 5.15 1.99
C PRO A 313 24.65 4.86 3.31
N LEU A 314 24.99 3.78 4.03
CA LEU A 314 24.36 3.47 5.32
C LEU A 314 24.60 4.56 6.37
N LYS A 315 25.85 5.03 6.49
CA LYS A 315 26.18 6.15 7.40
C LYS A 315 25.40 7.41 7.02
N ARG A 316 25.36 7.74 5.72
CA ARG A 316 24.62 8.90 5.22
C ARG A 316 23.12 8.81 5.49
N ILE A 317 22.50 7.65 5.25
CA ILE A 317 21.08 7.41 5.53
C ILE A 317 20.80 7.61 7.01
N SER A 318 21.62 7.02 7.89
CA SER A 318 21.45 7.15 9.33
C SER A 318 21.60 8.59 9.80
N GLU A 319 22.61 9.33 9.33
CA GLU A 319 22.84 10.71 9.74
C GLU A 319 21.68 11.61 9.31
N MET A 320 21.21 11.47 8.06
CA MET A 320 20.07 12.23 7.55
C MET A 320 18.77 11.92 8.31
N LEU A 321 18.50 10.65 8.58
CA LEU A 321 17.32 10.26 9.37
C LEU A 321 17.42 10.76 10.81
N LYS A 322 18.60 10.66 11.43
CA LYS A 322 18.83 11.15 12.80
C LYS A 322 18.62 12.66 12.90
N GLU A 323 19.17 13.42 11.96
CA GLU A 323 18.95 14.87 11.87
C GLU A 323 17.45 15.18 11.74
N ILE A 324 16.72 14.53 10.83
CA ILE A 324 15.30 14.82 10.59
C ILE A 324 14.40 14.41 11.79
N VAL A 325 14.74 13.32 12.47
CA VAL A 325 13.90 12.72 13.52
C VAL A 325 14.20 13.29 14.90
N GLU A 326 15.45 13.68 15.18
CA GLU A 326 15.89 14.15 16.51
C GLU A 326 16.10 15.66 16.59
N ASP A 327 16.26 16.38 15.46
CA ASP A 327 16.39 17.83 15.46
C ASP A 327 15.01 18.52 15.38
N GLU A 328 14.55 19.07 16.51
CA GLU A 328 13.28 19.79 16.62
C GLU A 328 13.28 21.15 15.89
N THR A 329 14.45 21.66 15.45
CA THR A 329 14.57 23.00 14.85
C THR A 329 14.16 23.06 13.38
N GLN A 330 14.22 21.93 12.67
CA GLN A 330 13.69 21.81 11.33
C GLN A 330 12.24 21.37 11.46
N GLY A 331 11.30 22.22 11.06
CA GLY A 331 9.88 21.84 10.96
C GLY A 331 9.73 20.65 10.01
N SER A 332 9.87 19.43 10.56
CA SER A 332 9.90 18.20 9.76
C SER A 332 8.53 18.03 9.11
N SER A 333 8.52 17.74 7.82
CA SER A 333 7.28 17.72 7.03
C SER A 333 6.44 16.46 7.24
N GLY A 334 6.73 15.64 8.27
CA GLY A 334 6.01 14.37 8.49
C GLY A 334 6.27 13.65 9.83
N GLY A 335 7.17 14.14 10.70
CA GLY A 335 7.46 13.49 11.98
C GLY A 335 8.17 12.12 11.87
N PRO A 336 8.41 11.43 13.01
CA PRO A 336 9.19 10.18 13.05
C PRO A 336 8.57 9.04 12.24
N PHE A 337 7.24 8.92 12.26
CA PHE A 337 6.53 7.85 11.55
C PHE A 337 6.70 7.95 10.03
N GLU A 338 6.56 9.12 9.41
CA GLU A 338 6.69 9.26 7.95
C GLU A 338 8.11 8.93 7.47
N ASN A 339 9.12 9.26 8.27
CA ASN A 339 10.52 8.92 7.96
C ASN A 339 10.81 7.43 8.13
N TRP A 340 10.19 6.78 9.13
CA TRP A 340 10.26 5.34 9.26
C TRP A 340 9.50 4.63 8.15
N PHE A 341 8.31 5.10 7.79
CA PHE A 341 7.49 4.53 6.73
C PHE A 341 8.25 4.59 5.40
N LEU A 342 8.88 5.73 5.10
CA LEU A 342 9.82 5.85 3.97
C LEU A 342 10.97 4.83 4.07
N LEU A 343 11.63 4.69 5.23
CA LEU A 343 12.70 3.69 5.39
C LEU A 343 12.16 2.25 5.19
N ALA A 344 10.94 1.97 5.62
CA ALA A 344 10.30 0.67 5.53
C ALA A 344 10.08 0.23 4.08
N HIS A 345 9.78 1.17 3.16
CA HIS A 345 9.74 0.92 1.71
C HIS A 345 11.07 0.38 1.19
N PHE A 346 12.18 0.90 1.73
CA PHE A 346 13.54 0.55 1.35
C PHE A 346 14.23 -0.30 2.43
N GLY A 347 13.49 -1.19 3.09
CA GLY A 347 13.96 -1.97 4.24
C GLY A 347 15.21 -2.83 3.97
N GLY A 348 15.55 -3.07 2.70
CA GLY A 348 16.83 -3.68 2.32
C GLY A 348 18.05 -2.95 2.91
N TRP A 349 17.99 -1.63 3.14
CA TRP A 349 19.08 -0.87 3.78
C TRP A 349 19.25 -1.21 5.26
N ALA A 350 18.16 -1.36 6.02
CA ALA A 350 18.22 -1.77 7.42
C ALA A 350 18.84 -3.18 7.53
N ASP A 351 18.49 -4.06 6.61
CA ASP A 351 19.03 -5.40 6.61
C ASP A 351 20.52 -5.44 6.25
N ILE A 352 20.96 -4.65 5.27
CA ILE A 352 22.38 -4.51 4.94
C ILE A 352 23.14 -3.94 6.16
N ALA A 353 22.53 -3.02 6.93
CA ALA A 353 23.11 -2.52 8.17
C ALA A 353 23.37 -3.64 9.20
N ALA A 354 22.41 -4.56 9.37
CA ALA A 354 22.57 -5.73 10.23
C ALA A 354 23.70 -6.66 9.75
N GLU A 355 23.80 -6.90 8.45
CA GLU A 355 24.86 -7.74 7.86
C GLU A 355 26.27 -7.10 8.01
N GLN A 356 26.38 -5.77 7.81
CA GLN A 356 27.63 -5.03 7.95
C GLN A 356 28.11 -4.98 9.41
N LEU A 357 27.19 -4.87 10.38
CA LEU A 357 27.52 -4.96 11.79
C LEU A 357 28.18 -6.29 12.13
N LEU A 358 27.69 -7.40 11.57
CA LEU A 358 28.23 -8.74 11.84
C LEU A 358 29.57 -9.02 11.15
N THR A 359 29.82 -8.40 10.00
CA THR A 359 31.10 -8.51 9.29
C THR A 359 32.24 -7.78 10.04
N SER A 360 31.89 -6.82 10.90
CA SER A 360 32.83 -6.08 11.76
C SER A 360 32.93 -6.64 13.19
N VAL A 361 32.22 -7.73 13.49
CA VAL A 361 32.28 -8.38 14.80
C VAL A 361 33.68 -8.97 15.00
N GLY A 362 34.46 -8.34 15.87
CA GLY A 362 35.75 -8.87 16.30
C GLY A 362 36.97 -7.96 16.11
N ASP A 363 36.88 -6.80 15.46
CA ASP A 363 38.06 -5.93 15.27
C ASP A 363 37.85 -4.45 15.67
N ALA A 364 36.62 -4.02 15.98
CA ALA A 364 36.33 -2.66 16.45
C ALA A 364 34.99 -2.56 17.23
N GLU A 365 34.73 -1.39 17.81
CA GLU A 365 33.42 -1.01 18.36
C GLU A 365 32.41 -0.85 17.20
N PRO A 366 31.17 -1.37 17.32
CA PRO A 366 30.18 -1.29 16.24
C PRO A 366 29.86 0.17 15.89
N PRO A 367 29.79 0.54 14.60
CA PRO A 367 29.51 1.91 14.19
C PRO A 367 28.16 2.41 14.74
N GLU A 368 28.18 3.53 15.46
CA GLU A 368 26.98 4.12 16.10
C GLU A 368 25.85 4.36 15.09
N ALA A 369 26.17 4.83 13.89
CA ALA A 369 25.20 5.07 12.82
C ALA A 369 24.42 3.79 12.44
N LEU A 370 25.07 2.62 12.40
CA LEU A 370 24.37 1.38 12.06
C LEU A 370 23.47 0.90 13.20
N LEU A 371 23.93 1.05 14.45
CA LEU A 371 23.12 0.74 15.64
C LEU A 371 21.87 1.64 15.69
N TRP A 372 22.05 2.93 15.43
CA TRP A 372 20.95 3.89 15.40
C TRP A 372 19.94 3.54 14.30
N LEU A 373 20.42 3.24 13.08
CA LEU A 373 19.55 2.88 11.96
C LEU A 373 18.73 1.62 12.25
N LEU A 374 19.33 0.59 12.85
CA LEU A 374 18.62 -0.62 13.25
C LEU A 374 17.57 -0.34 14.33
N ALA A 375 17.94 0.39 15.39
CA ALA A 375 17.03 0.74 16.46
C ALA A 375 15.83 1.56 15.95
N PHE A 376 16.07 2.49 15.04
CA PHE A 376 15.01 3.26 14.39
C PHE A 376 14.12 2.38 13.50
N SER A 377 14.71 1.46 12.72
CA SER A 377 13.95 0.57 11.84
C SER A 377 13.05 -0.42 12.59
N SER A 378 13.42 -0.84 13.79
CA SER A 378 12.65 -1.77 14.62
C SER A 378 11.52 -1.11 15.40
N SER A 379 11.69 0.17 15.77
CA SER A 379 10.75 0.87 16.64
C SER A 379 10.60 2.35 16.22
N PRO A 380 9.67 2.68 15.31
CA PRO A 380 9.44 4.06 14.87
C PRO A 380 8.99 5.02 15.96
N GLY A 381 8.18 4.52 16.90
CA GLY A 381 7.58 5.31 17.96
C GLY A 381 8.51 5.60 19.13
N ASP A 382 9.69 4.98 19.17
CA ASP A 382 10.63 5.13 20.27
C ASP A 382 11.26 6.53 20.22
N GLY A 383 11.17 7.26 21.33
CA GLY A 383 11.85 8.53 21.51
C GLY A 383 13.38 8.36 21.59
N PRO A 384 14.16 9.45 21.57
CA PRO A 384 15.63 9.39 21.59
C PRO A 384 16.20 8.55 22.75
N GLN A 385 15.59 8.61 23.93
CA GLN A 385 16.01 7.85 25.11
C GLN A 385 15.78 6.34 24.97
N GLN A 386 14.59 5.93 24.51
CA GLN A 386 14.26 4.52 24.27
C GLN A 386 15.14 3.93 23.17
N ARG A 387 15.38 4.71 22.10
CA ARG A 387 16.27 4.31 21.01
C ARG A 387 17.71 4.12 21.50
N ALA A 388 18.22 5.02 22.35
CA ALA A 388 19.54 4.88 22.95
C ALA A 388 19.64 3.62 23.82
N GLN A 389 18.59 3.26 24.55
CA GLN A 389 18.53 2.00 25.31
C GLN A 389 18.61 0.77 24.38
N THR A 390 17.80 0.74 23.31
CA THR A 390 17.86 -0.33 22.29
C THR A 390 19.26 -0.45 21.67
N MET A 391 19.92 0.67 21.38
CA MET A 391 21.30 0.67 20.86
C MET A 391 22.30 0.04 21.85
N VAL A 392 22.18 0.34 23.15
CA VAL A 392 23.04 -0.25 24.20
C VAL A 392 22.82 -1.75 24.29
N GLU A 393 21.57 -2.21 24.22
CA GLU A 393 21.24 -3.64 24.24
C GLU A 393 21.79 -4.38 23.03
N VAL A 394 21.57 -3.85 21.82
CA VAL A 394 22.11 -4.43 20.58
C VAL A 394 23.64 -4.48 20.62
N LYS A 395 24.28 -3.42 21.12
CA LYS A 395 25.74 -3.38 21.29
C LYS A 395 26.24 -4.44 22.27
N ALA A 396 25.52 -4.69 23.36
CA ALA A 396 25.86 -5.74 24.32
C ALA A 396 25.79 -7.13 23.67
N VAL A 397 24.71 -7.40 22.92
CA VAL A 397 24.54 -8.66 22.15
C VAL A 397 25.69 -8.84 21.16
N LEU A 398 26.00 -7.83 20.35
CA LEU A 398 27.10 -7.91 19.37
C LEU A 398 28.46 -8.14 20.04
N SER A 399 28.73 -7.45 21.16
CA SER A 399 29.96 -7.63 21.94
C SER A 399 30.05 -9.05 22.51
N HIS A 400 28.92 -9.62 22.94
CA HIS A 400 28.89 -10.98 23.45
C HIS A 400 29.08 -12.02 22.36
N LEU A 401 28.42 -11.86 21.20
CA LEU A 401 28.64 -12.69 20.00
C LEU A 401 30.11 -12.64 19.53
N GLY A 402 30.74 -11.47 19.58
CA GLY A 402 32.16 -11.31 19.26
C GLY A 402 33.09 -12.03 20.23
N ARG A 403 32.78 -12.02 21.54
CA ARG A 403 33.53 -12.81 22.54
C ARG A 403 33.38 -14.31 22.28
N LEU A 404 32.17 -14.76 21.93
CA LEU A 404 31.89 -16.16 21.63
C LEU A 404 32.65 -16.66 20.39
N LEU A 405 32.78 -15.84 19.34
CA LEU A 405 33.59 -16.18 18.16
C LEU A 405 35.07 -16.44 18.49
N ARG A 406 35.60 -15.75 19.50
CA ARG A 406 36.99 -15.90 19.94
C ARG A 406 37.16 -17.02 20.98
N SER A 407 36.08 -17.64 21.44
CA SER A 407 36.11 -18.70 22.45
C SER A 407 36.37 -20.07 21.80
N PRO A 408 37.28 -20.90 22.35
CA PRO A 408 37.52 -22.25 21.88
C PRO A 408 36.36 -23.23 22.16
N THR A 409 35.41 -22.84 23.02
CA THR A 409 34.26 -23.68 23.45
C THR A 409 32.92 -23.08 23.02
N LEU A 410 32.78 -22.75 21.74
CA LEU A 410 31.51 -22.28 21.18
C LEU A 410 30.49 -23.42 21.24
N SER A 411 29.36 -23.20 21.94
CA SER A 411 28.26 -24.17 22.07
C SER A 411 26.92 -23.51 21.72
N ALA A 412 25.94 -24.30 21.25
CA ALA A 412 24.63 -23.78 20.88
C ALA A 412 23.88 -23.20 22.10
N GLY A 413 24.04 -23.83 23.27
CA GLY A 413 23.48 -23.34 24.52
C GLY A 413 24.09 -22.01 24.98
N ASN A 414 25.40 -21.81 24.80
CA ASN A 414 26.07 -20.55 25.16
C ASN A 414 25.62 -19.39 24.25
N LEU A 415 25.34 -19.67 22.97
CA LEU A 415 24.81 -18.68 22.01
C LEU A 415 23.37 -18.28 22.32
N LEU A 416 22.53 -19.22 22.77
CA LEU A 416 21.15 -18.92 23.16
C LEU A 416 21.09 -18.17 24.49
N ALA A 417 21.86 -18.61 25.47
CA ALA A 417 22.00 -17.88 26.73
C ALA A 417 22.48 -16.44 26.50
N ALA A 418 23.33 -16.20 25.50
CA ALA A 418 23.78 -14.87 25.10
C ALA A 418 22.69 -14.00 24.46
N ALA A 419 21.80 -14.59 23.67
CA ALA A 419 20.66 -13.89 23.08
C ALA A 419 19.54 -13.63 24.10
N GLU A 420 19.44 -14.48 25.12
CA GLU A 420 18.45 -14.42 26.19
C GLU A 420 18.95 -13.72 27.47
N GLU A 421 20.23 -13.34 27.53
CA GLU A 421 20.88 -12.82 28.75
C GLU A 421 20.10 -11.62 29.30
N ARG A 422 19.43 -11.85 30.43
CA ARG A 422 18.43 -10.98 31.07
C ARG A 422 19.13 -10.00 32.00
N ARG A 423 18.71 -8.72 32.04
CA ARG A 423 18.79 -7.97 33.30
C ARG A 423 17.57 -8.37 34.12
N GLU A 424 17.82 -8.87 35.32
CA GLU A 424 16.77 -9.25 36.26
C GLU A 424 15.95 -8.01 36.63
N GLY A 425 14.67 -7.96 36.21
CA GLY A 425 13.71 -6.95 36.67
C GLY A 425 12.95 -6.12 35.63
N ASP A 426 13.26 -6.18 34.32
CA ASP A 426 12.56 -5.35 33.31
C ASP A 426 12.22 -6.14 32.03
N PRO A 427 10.94 -6.26 31.62
CA PRO A 427 10.58 -6.93 30.38
C PRO A 427 11.08 -6.12 29.17
N ARG A 428 12.01 -6.68 28.39
CA ARG A 428 12.46 -6.08 27.13
C ARG A 428 11.27 -5.79 26.20
N PRO A 429 11.25 -4.65 25.51
CA PRO A 429 10.29 -4.40 24.44
C PRO A 429 10.33 -5.54 23.40
N PRO A 430 9.18 -6.02 22.91
CA PRO A 430 9.10 -7.12 21.93
C PRO A 430 9.97 -6.89 20.69
N ALA A 431 10.04 -5.63 20.21
CA ALA A 431 10.86 -5.24 19.06
C ALA A 431 12.37 -5.48 19.27
N CYS A 432 12.88 -5.27 20.48
CA CYS A 432 14.29 -5.52 20.80
C CYS A 432 14.61 -7.02 20.82
N GLN A 433 13.64 -7.86 21.21
CA GLN A 433 13.81 -9.31 21.19
C GLN A 433 13.83 -9.85 19.75
N GLN A 434 12.91 -9.39 18.90
CA GLN A 434 12.91 -9.71 17.46
C GLN A 434 14.20 -9.26 16.79
N LEU A 435 14.67 -8.04 17.06
CA LEU A 435 15.95 -7.54 16.54
C LEU A 435 17.13 -8.41 16.99
N THR A 436 17.14 -8.83 18.27
CA THR A 436 18.19 -9.72 18.81
C THR A 436 18.19 -11.07 18.11
N ARG A 437 17.02 -11.70 17.93
CA ARG A 437 16.89 -12.96 17.17
C ARG A 437 17.36 -12.79 15.73
N ARG A 438 16.99 -11.69 15.08
CA ARG A 438 17.41 -11.38 13.71
C ARG A 438 18.92 -11.23 13.58
N LEU A 439 19.57 -10.59 14.55
CA LEU A 439 21.04 -10.49 14.61
C LEU A 439 21.69 -11.85 14.84
N LEU A 440 21.12 -12.69 15.70
CA LEU A 440 21.59 -14.08 15.90
C LEU A 440 21.46 -14.90 14.62
N LEU A 441 20.32 -14.84 13.93
CA LEU A 441 20.13 -15.57 12.67
C LEU A 441 21.10 -15.10 11.57
N ASN A 442 21.31 -13.79 11.44
CA ASN A 442 22.34 -13.27 10.54
C ASN A 442 23.74 -13.75 10.96
N PHE A 443 24.05 -13.79 12.26
CA PHE A 443 25.33 -14.31 12.76
C PHE A 443 25.53 -15.79 12.36
N LEU A 444 24.51 -16.62 12.50
CA LEU A 444 24.56 -18.04 12.11
C LEU A 444 24.83 -18.21 10.61
N LEU A 445 24.34 -17.30 9.75
CA LEU A 445 24.57 -17.36 8.31
C LEU A 445 25.95 -16.79 7.91
N TRP A 446 26.39 -15.70 8.53
CA TRP A 446 27.56 -14.94 8.07
C TRP A 446 28.87 -15.30 8.78
N ALA A 447 28.83 -15.62 10.07
CA ALA A 447 30.03 -15.93 10.82
C ALA A 447 30.49 -17.38 10.57
N PRO A 448 31.78 -17.65 10.29
CA PRO A 448 32.26 -19.02 10.07
C PRO A 448 31.96 -19.98 11.23
N GLY A 449 32.15 -19.53 12.47
CA GLY A 449 31.80 -20.30 13.67
C GLY A 449 30.29 -20.47 13.87
N GLY A 450 29.49 -19.48 13.46
CA GLY A 450 28.02 -19.54 13.49
C GLY A 450 27.47 -20.60 12.53
N ARG A 451 28.01 -20.68 11.31
CA ARG A 451 27.55 -21.64 10.28
C ARG A 451 27.67 -23.09 10.71
N ALA A 452 28.72 -23.44 11.44
CA ALA A 452 28.94 -24.80 11.93
C ALA A 452 27.86 -25.23 12.94
N MET A 453 27.21 -24.27 13.61
CA MET A 453 26.26 -24.50 14.70
C MET A 453 24.83 -24.11 14.34
N ALA A 454 24.60 -23.62 13.11
CA ALA A 454 23.33 -23.04 12.70
C ALA A 454 22.16 -24.01 12.86
N ARG A 455 22.36 -25.28 12.50
CA ARG A 455 21.34 -26.33 12.65
C ARG A 455 20.93 -26.49 14.12
N ASP A 456 21.90 -26.76 14.99
CA ASP A 456 21.65 -27.00 16.42
C ASP A 456 20.97 -25.81 17.09
N VAL A 457 21.41 -24.59 16.78
CA VAL A 457 20.83 -23.36 17.35
C VAL A 457 19.41 -23.15 16.83
N ILE A 458 19.15 -23.32 15.52
CA ILE A 458 17.80 -23.16 14.95
C ILE A 458 16.84 -24.19 15.51
N THR A 459 17.24 -25.46 15.65
CA THR A 459 16.41 -26.50 16.27
C THR A 459 16.06 -26.16 17.71
N LEU A 460 17.00 -25.56 18.45
CA LEU A 460 16.75 -25.11 19.82
C LEU A 460 15.89 -23.84 19.90
N MET A 461 15.88 -22.99 18.86
CA MET A 461 15.05 -21.77 18.77
C MET A 461 13.62 -22.05 18.32
N ALA A 462 13.42 -22.97 17.37
CA ALA A 462 12.13 -23.29 16.75
C ALA A 462 11.22 -24.14 17.68
N ARG A 463 11.05 -23.71 18.93
CA ARG A 463 10.24 -24.39 19.95
C ARG A 463 8.74 -24.08 19.86
N THR A 464 8.38 -23.01 19.16
CA THR A 464 7.00 -22.57 18.95
C THR A 464 6.75 -22.31 17.47
N ASP A 465 5.51 -22.50 17.03
CA ASP A 465 5.11 -22.26 15.64
C ASP A 465 5.37 -20.81 15.21
N GLU A 466 5.18 -19.84 16.12
CA GLU A 466 5.47 -18.43 15.87
C GLU A 466 6.96 -18.18 15.56
N ILE A 467 7.86 -18.72 16.38
CA ILE A 467 9.31 -18.54 16.18
C ILE A 467 9.78 -19.33 14.96
N MET A 468 9.23 -20.53 14.73
CA MET A 468 9.51 -21.30 13.53
C MET A 468 9.12 -20.53 12.26
N HIS A 469 7.93 -19.92 12.24
CA HIS A 469 7.49 -19.08 11.13
C HIS A 469 8.36 -17.83 10.95
N GLU A 470 8.77 -17.18 12.04
CA GLU A 470 9.72 -16.05 12.02
C GLU A 470 11.05 -16.45 11.37
N ILE A 471 11.60 -17.62 11.73
CA ILE A 471 12.86 -18.14 11.17
C ILE A 471 12.70 -18.49 9.68
N VAL A 472 11.62 -19.18 9.32
CA VAL A 472 11.32 -19.51 7.91
C VAL A 472 11.21 -18.23 7.08
N GLY A 473 10.50 -17.22 7.58
CA GLY A 473 10.35 -15.95 6.89
C GLY A 473 11.65 -15.16 6.77
N PHE A 474 12.47 -15.17 7.82
CA PHE A 474 13.81 -14.59 7.78
C PHE A 474 14.69 -15.25 6.70
N LEU A 475 14.69 -16.58 6.61
CA LEU A 475 15.49 -17.33 5.62
C LEU A 475 15.02 -17.07 4.19
N ASP A 476 13.71 -17.06 3.94
CA ASP A 476 13.14 -16.75 2.62
C ASP A 476 13.47 -15.31 2.21
N GLN A 477 13.29 -14.35 3.12
CA GLN A 477 13.62 -12.94 2.89
C GLN A 477 15.10 -12.72 2.60
N THR A 478 15.98 -13.40 3.33
CA THR A 478 17.43 -13.31 3.15
C THR A 478 17.86 -13.87 1.80
N LEU A 479 17.40 -15.07 1.43
CA LEU A 479 17.69 -15.69 0.14
C LEU A 479 17.17 -14.84 -1.02
N TYR A 480 15.93 -14.36 -0.90
CA TYR A 480 15.32 -13.48 -1.88
C TYR A 480 16.12 -12.20 -2.07
N ARG A 481 16.52 -11.54 -0.98
CA ARG A 481 17.32 -10.33 -1.05
C ARG A 481 18.68 -10.58 -1.68
N TRP A 482 19.38 -11.65 -1.35
CA TRP A 482 20.69 -11.95 -1.94
C TRP A 482 20.64 -12.14 -3.45
N ASP A 483 19.56 -12.73 -3.97
CA ASP A 483 19.36 -12.89 -5.41
C ASP A 483 19.25 -11.53 -6.12
N HIS A 484 18.69 -10.52 -5.47
CA HIS A 484 18.46 -9.19 -6.05
C HIS A 484 19.57 -8.17 -5.75
N LEU A 485 20.25 -8.33 -4.62
CA LEU A 485 21.40 -7.51 -4.21
C LEU A 485 22.71 -7.97 -4.85
N GLY A 486 22.73 -9.13 -5.53
CA GLY A 486 23.94 -9.68 -6.13
C GLY A 486 24.97 -10.12 -5.09
N VAL A 487 24.51 -10.55 -3.91
CA VAL A 487 25.41 -10.98 -2.82
C VAL A 487 26.02 -12.32 -3.14
N ASP A 488 27.35 -12.36 -3.21
CA ASP A 488 28.12 -13.59 -3.42
C ASP A 488 28.55 -14.21 -2.07
N ALA A 489 27.68 -15.07 -1.52
CA ALA A 489 27.94 -15.81 -0.29
C ALA A 489 27.52 -17.29 -0.47
N PRO A 490 28.26 -18.09 -1.26
CA PRO A 490 27.82 -19.42 -1.70
C PRO A 490 27.60 -20.40 -0.53
N GLY A 491 28.47 -20.33 0.49
CA GLY A 491 28.34 -21.16 1.70
C GLY A 491 27.10 -20.83 2.52
N SER A 492 26.85 -19.55 2.79
CA SER A 492 25.68 -19.07 3.53
C SER A 492 24.37 -19.32 2.77
N ARG A 493 24.39 -19.15 1.45
CA ARG A 493 23.25 -19.43 0.57
C ARG A 493 22.90 -20.92 0.51
N LYS A 494 23.89 -21.81 0.48
CA LYS A 494 23.65 -23.26 0.55
C LYS A 494 23.03 -23.64 1.89
N LEU A 495 23.61 -23.16 2.99
CA LEU A 495 23.11 -23.43 4.34
C LEU A 495 21.68 -22.93 4.55
N ALA A 496 21.37 -21.69 4.14
CA ALA A 496 20.03 -21.13 4.28
C ALA A 496 18.97 -21.94 3.50
N ARG A 497 19.30 -22.46 2.32
CA ARG A 497 18.38 -23.32 1.54
C ARG A 497 18.15 -24.68 2.20
N GLU A 498 19.20 -25.28 2.75
CA GLU A 498 19.11 -26.55 3.47
C GLU A 498 18.23 -26.39 4.72
N LEU A 499 18.49 -25.36 5.54
CA LEU A 499 17.68 -25.06 6.72
C LEU A 499 16.22 -24.77 6.38
N LEU A 500 15.96 -24.02 5.31
CA LEU A 500 14.60 -23.72 4.87
C LEU A 500 13.85 -24.99 4.42
N ALA A 501 14.53 -25.92 3.75
CA ALA A 501 13.95 -27.20 3.36
C ALA A 501 13.69 -28.12 4.55
N GLU A 502 14.61 -28.16 5.53
CA GLU A 502 14.47 -28.91 6.78
C GLU A 502 13.26 -28.40 7.59
N LEU A 503 13.13 -27.09 7.76
CA LEU A 503 12.03 -26.47 8.52
C LEU A 503 10.67 -26.61 7.83
N ARG A 504 10.60 -26.45 6.49
CA ARG A 504 9.35 -26.65 5.72
C ARG A 504 8.93 -28.11 5.63
N GLY A 505 9.83 -29.06 5.85
CA GLY A 505 9.49 -30.49 5.95
C GLY A 505 8.99 -30.91 7.33
N GLN A 506 9.13 -30.03 8.34
CA GLN A 506 8.71 -30.26 9.73
C GLN A 506 7.41 -29.54 10.10
N ALA A 507 7.06 -28.48 9.36
CA ALA A 507 5.77 -27.79 9.40
C ALA A 507 4.73 -28.51 8.52
#